data_AF-A0A2L1KDD7-F1
#
_entry.id   AF-A0A2L1KDD7-F1
#
_cell.length_a   1.000
_cell.length_b   1.000
_cell.length_c   1.000
_cell.angle_alpha   90.00
_cell.angle_beta   90.00
_cell.angle_gamma   90.00
#
_symmetry.space_group_name_H-M   'P 1'
#
loop_
_entity.id
_entity.type
_entity.pdbx_description
1 polymer ?
#
loop_
_entity_poly.entity_id
_entity_poly.type
_entity_poly.pdbx_seq_one_letter_code
_entity_poly.pdbx_strand_id
1 'polypeptide(L)' 'MHLWVNASQISVSDIRFIEHAISEFDRHEVTSRMTFEITESADGDACKIVKGLERLNLKAMPVMLDDLRDG' A
#
# COMPACT_ATOMS: atom_id res chain seq x y z
N MET A 1 -14.89 -5.05 -11.20
CA MET A 1 -14.43 -5.79 -10.01
C MET A 1 -13.29 -4.99 -9.41
N HIS A 2 -13.43 -4.63 -8.13
CA HIS A 2 -12.40 -3.92 -7.37
C HIS A 2 -11.60 -4.95 -6.56
N LEU A 3 -10.29 -4.78 -6.49
CA LEU A 3 -9.36 -5.73 -5.86
C LEU A 3 -8.69 -5.08 -4.65
N TRP A 4 -8.67 -5.83 -3.55
CA TRP A 4 -8.09 -5.39 -2.29
C TRP A 4 -6.87 -6.24 -2.00
N VAL A 5 -5.77 -5.61 -1.62
CA VAL A 5 -4.54 -6.28 -1.19
C VAL A 5 -4.19 -5.82 0.21
N ASN A 6 -4.21 -6.78 1.12
CA ASN A 6 -3.67 -6.62 2.46
C ASN A 6 -2.13 -6.50 2.40
N ALA A 7 -1.59 -5.48 3.06
CA ALA A 7 -0.15 -5.27 3.24
C ALA A 7 0.14 -4.77 4.66
N SER A 8 1.24 -5.22 5.24
CA SER A 8 1.71 -4.68 6.52
C SER A 8 2.39 -3.31 6.33
N GLN A 9 2.47 -2.48 7.38
CA GLN A 9 3.27 -1.25 7.30
C GLN A 9 4.75 -1.53 7.03
N ILE A 10 5.28 -2.69 7.46
CA ILE A 10 6.64 -3.13 7.13
C ILE A 10 6.81 -3.27 5.62
N SER A 11 5.84 -3.91 4.95
CA SER A 11 5.84 -4.05 3.49
C SER A 11 5.76 -2.70 2.79
N VAL A 12 4.91 -1.80 3.28
CA VAL A 12 4.75 -0.45 2.72
C VAL A 12 5.99 0.42 2.98
N SER A 13 6.74 0.16 4.05
CA SER A 13 8.01 0.83 4.34
C SER A 13 9.17 0.38 3.44
N ASP A 14 9.05 -0.75 2.74
CA ASP A 14 10.03 -1.17 1.72
C ASP A 14 9.62 -0.64 0.35
N ILE A 15 10.28 0.41 -0.12
CA ILE A 15 10.00 1.00 -1.43
C ILE A 15 10.16 -0.01 -2.58
N ARG A 16 11.02 -1.02 -2.44
CA ARG A 16 11.21 -2.04 -3.48
C ARG A 16 9.98 -2.94 -3.59
N PHE A 17 9.31 -3.23 -2.47
CA PHE A 17 8.05 -3.95 -2.47
C PHE A 17 6.98 -3.14 -3.20
N ILE A 18 6.87 -1.83 -2.92
CA ILE A 18 5.91 -0.94 -3.56
C ILE A 18 6.14 -0.85 -5.08
N GLU A 19 7.38 -0.60 -5.54
CA GLU A 19 7.68 -0.55 -6.97
C GLU A 19 7.40 -1.88 -7.67
N HIS A 20 7.73 -2.99 -7.02
CA HIS A 20 7.47 -4.31 -7.57
C HIS A 20 5.96 -4.57 -7.70
N ALA A 21 5.18 -4.26 -6.67
CA ALA A 21 3.72 -4.42 -6.70
C ALA A 21 3.09 -3.56 -7.81
N ILE A 22 3.47 -2.29 -7.92
CA ILE A 22 3.03 -1.39 -8.99
C ILE A 22 3.38 -1.99 -10.36
N SER A 23 4.61 -2.45 -10.54
CA SER A 23 5.05 -3.05 -11.81
C SER A 23 4.21 -4.28 -12.17
N GLU A 24 3.87 -5.12 -11.19
CA GLU A 24 3.02 -6.28 -11.42
C GLU A 24 1.58 -5.87 -11.76
N PHE A 25 1.01 -4.89 -11.06
CA PHE A 25 -0.34 -4.41 -11.37
C PHE A 25 -0.43 -3.72 -12.73
N ASP A 26 0.59 -2.96 -13.12
CA ASP A 26 0.68 -2.33 -14.43
C ASP A 26 0.80 -3.43 -15.51
N ARG A 27 1.62 -4.47 -15.28
CA ARG A 27 1.80 -5.62 -16.20
C ARG A 27 0.50 -6.39 -16.44
N HIS A 28 -0.39 -6.44 -15.46
CA HIS A 28 -1.69 -7.12 -15.58
C HIS A 28 -2.86 -6.17 -15.87
N GLU A 29 -2.60 -4.88 -16.11
CA GLU A 29 -3.61 -3.86 -16.40
C GLU A 29 -4.69 -3.72 -15.31
N VAL A 30 -4.32 -3.94 -14.04
CA VAL A 30 -5.26 -3.90 -12.90
C VAL A 30 -5.08 -2.70 -11.98
N THR A 31 -4.02 -1.89 -12.14
CA THR A 31 -3.65 -0.78 -11.23
C THR A 31 -4.82 0.12 -10.84
N SER A 32 -5.68 0.52 -11.78
CA SER A 32 -6.84 1.39 -11.53
C SER A 32 -7.97 0.77 -10.70
N ARG A 33 -7.87 -0.54 -10.42
CA ARG A 33 -8.85 -1.34 -9.67
C ARG A 33 -8.28 -1.86 -8.36
N MET A 34 -7.03 -1.53 -8.04
CA MET A 34 -6.33 -2.00 -6.85
C MET A 34 -6.49 -1.00 -5.71
N THR A 35 -6.69 -1.51 -4.50
CA THR A 35 -6.59 -0.74 -3.25
C THR A 35 -5.76 -1.52 -2.27
N PHE A 36 -4.82 -0.83 -1.62
CA PHE A 36 -4.07 -1.38 -0.52
C PHE A 36 -4.86 -1.23 0.77
N GLU A 37 -4.83 -2.27 1.58
CA GLU A 37 -5.38 -2.29 2.92
C GLU A 37 -4.21 -2.50 3.88
N ILE A 38 -3.99 -1.58 4.80
CA ILE A 38 -2.85 -1.58 5.71
C ILE A 38 -3.35 -1.62 7.14
N THR A 39 -2.89 -2.60 7.92
CA THR A 39 -3.24 -2.66 9.34
C THR A 39 -2.51 -1.59 10.15
N GLU A 40 -3.18 -1.03 11.16
CA GLU A 40 -2.61 -0.01 12.06
C GLU A 40 -1.36 -0.51 12.81
N SER A 41 -1.33 -1.80 13.15
CA SER A 41 -0.28 -2.37 13.99
C SER A 41 0.94 -2.80 13.17
N ALA A 42 1.94 -1.91 13.07
CA ALA A 42 3.33 -2.32 12.87
C ALA A 42 4.32 -1.24 13.36
N ASP A 43 5.42 -1.70 13.94
CA ASP A 43 6.50 -0.91 14.53
C ASP A 43 7.49 -0.42 13.45
N GLY A 44 6.95 0.19 12.39
CA GLY A 44 7.69 0.59 11.20
C GLY A 44 8.22 2.03 11.28
N ASP A 45 9.26 2.32 10.50
CA ASP A 45 9.78 3.69 10.33
C ASP A 45 8.75 4.56 9.60
N ALA A 46 8.11 5.48 10.34
CA ALA A 46 7.07 6.37 9.83
C ALA A 46 7.48 7.13 8.56
N CYS A 47 8.75 7.56 8.45
CA CYS A 47 9.23 8.28 7.27
C CYS A 47 9.24 7.36 6.03
N LYS A 48 9.61 6.10 6.21
CA LYS A 48 9.60 5.12 5.11
C LYS A 48 8.17 4.73 4.72
N ILE A 49 7.28 4.58 5.70
CA ILE A 49 5.86 4.32 5.46
C ILE A 49 5.26 5.46 4.61
N VAL A 50 5.45 6.71 5.02
CA VAL A 50 4.96 7.88 4.28
C VAL A 50 5.47 7.89 2.84
N LYS A 51 6.76 7.60 2.60
CA LYS A 51 7.31 7.51 1.24
C LYS A 51 6.65 6.42 0.40
N GLY A 52 6.36 5.26 0.99
CA GLY A 52 5.61 4.20 0.32
C GLY A 52 4.19 4.63 -0.04
N LEU A 53 3.49 5.29 0.88
CA LEU A 53 2.13 5.81 0.66
C LEU A 53 2.09 6.91 -0.41
N GLU A 54 3.03 7.85 -0.38
CA GLU A 54 3.18 8.88 -1.41
C GLU A 54 3.37 8.25 -2.79
N ARG A 55 4.18 7.19 -2.87
CA ARG A 55 4.43 6.49 -4.13
C ARG A 55 3.18 5.81 -4.68
N LEU A 56 2.37 5.17 -3.84
CA LEU A 56 1.07 4.62 -4.21
C LEU A 56 0.09 5.71 -4.67
N ASN A 57 0.07 6.84 -3.96
CA ASN A 57 -0.79 7.99 -4.30
C ASN A 57 -0.43 8.59 -5.67
N LEU A 58 0.85 8.69 -6.01
CA LEU A 58 1.31 9.13 -7.34
C LEU A 58 0.83 8.23 -8.49
N LYS A 59 0.43 6.98 -8.18
CA LYS A 59 -0.16 6.03 -9.12
C LYS A 59 -1.68 5.98 -9.04
N ALA A 60 -2.30 6.91 -8.31
CA ALA A 60 -3.74 6.94 -8.04
C ALA A 60 -4.24 5.62 -7.42
N MET A 61 -3.40 4.94 -6.64
CA MET A 61 -3.75 3.72 -5.93
C MET A 61 -4.20 4.08 -4.51
N PRO A 62 -5.49 3.90 -4.16
CA PRO A 62 -5.98 4.19 -2.83
C PRO A 62 -5.37 3.27 -1.78
N VAL A 63 -5.26 3.80 -0.57
CA VAL A 63 -4.84 3.06 0.62
C VAL A 63 -5.90 3.25 1.69
N MET A 64 -6.37 2.15 2.26
CA MET A 64 -7.27 2.10 3.40
C MET A 64 -6.48 1.63 4.62
N LEU A 65 -6.74 2.26 5.76
CA LEU A 65 -6.23 1.79 7.05
C LEU A 65 -7.28 0.84 7.64
N ASP A 66 -6.84 -0.36 7.99
CA ASP A 66 -7.65 -1.44 8.55
C ASP A 66 -7.24 -1.74 9.99
N ASP A 67 -8.14 -2.40 10.72
CA ASP A 67 -7.97 -2.70 12.16
C ASP A 67 -7.66 -1.46 13.01
N LEU A 68 -8.27 -0.32 12.65
CA LEU A 68 -8.31 0.87 13.49
C LEU A 68 -8.98 0.51 14.82
N ARG A 69 -8.18 0.31 15.85
CA ARG A 69 -8.68 0.09 17.21
C ARG A 69 -8.78 1.47 17.85
N ASP A 70 -9.99 1.87 18.26
CA ASP A 70 -10.24 3.13 18.99
C ASP A 70 -9.21 3.29 20.14
N GLY A 71 -8.20 4.13 19.91
CA GLY A 71 -7.07 4.38 20.82
C GLY A 71 -6.22 5.55 20.36
#